data_AF-A0A0X8LB97-F1
#
_entry.id   AF-A0A0X8LB97-F1
#
_cell.length_a   1.000
_cell.length_b   1.000
_cell.length_c   1.000
_cell.angle_alpha   90.00
_cell.angle_beta   90.00
_cell.angle_gamma   90.00
#
_symmetry.space_group_name_H-M   'P 1'
#
loop_
_entity.id
_entity.type
_entity.pdbx_description
1 polymer ?
#
loop_
_entity_poly.entity_id
_entity_poly.type
_entity_poly.pdbx_seq_one_letter_code
_entity_poly.pdbx_strand_id
1 'polypeptide(L)'
;MGWGFRKSIKIAPGIRINLSKSGTSTSLGGKGFTYNTRGRITTSIPGTGIRYTTSLKGEKKNRREIHYAPANTGTGYMNTENLSKREQATQDFVHKVQSRTTSALLQYFLSHGVYVHDADIGDAVTLEEHRPFLNTLAQDWALTTKAIKLAIDIGTVSLAEKEKAMLALYELEHKCAAARGLRGELQAAASALLVRVQAWPRVPRFVGPLFAALLGCFLMAVLSVPMGLALTGFALAYGGYKTFSFTRKKAVASAAIKEASEWFESQLTVEVTPRPAVHSGNDHVPLKAAASAAVTVVAVVLTLIMYSHHSALHGEGEQVTLQSDAITQATSGTNGAVPAASTVAAPIAAHSVQDFSWLVGKYPSDVVNDKRFRSAFNGISRSDWKKISERLAVTNSAGIQSQGGYLVAQGCKEHECSTEQAAFAINEATGKGVMVLKQTLNSADNAFKKVYPWPDLLVRATPLSGWAQENGAVPAVGDSVATDTAPAASFQQTSFDCTKARSVAEHIICSDAELASDDVQLAAIYAKAKAVADDPAAFRERTRAQWNYREHQCHERECLIRWYADQSVALAAIAETGKVNEQ
;
A
#
# COMPACT_ATOMS: atom_id res chain seq x y z
N MET A 1 -14.42 -7.29 51.01
CA MET A 1 -13.34 -8.27 50.77
C MET A 1 -13.86 -9.37 49.84
N GLY A 2 -13.82 -9.16 48.52
CA GLY A 2 -14.41 -10.11 47.56
C GLY A 2 -13.39 -11.17 47.16
N TRP A 3 -13.74 -12.45 47.31
CA TRP A 3 -12.89 -13.57 46.91
C TRP A 3 -12.69 -13.56 45.39
N GLY A 4 -11.43 -13.61 44.95
CA GLY A 4 -11.05 -13.62 43.53
C GLY A 4 -10.70 -15.04 43.07
N PHE A 5 -11.48 -15.59 42.15
CA PHE A 5 -11.15 -16.88 41.54
C PHE A 5 -10.29 -16.68 40.28
N ARG A 6 -9.09 -17.26 40.29
CA ARG A 6 -8.22 -17.38 39.11
C ARG A 6 -7.65 -18.79 39.07
N LYS A 7 -7.94 -19.52 37.99
CA LYS A 7 -7.42 -20.88 37.77
C LYS A 7 -6.82 -20.98 36.38
N SER A 8 -5.62 -21.56 36.28
CA SER A 8 -4.95 -21.84 35.01
C SER A 8 -4.86 -23.35 34.84
N ILE A 9 -5.45 -23.87 33.77
CA ILE A 9 -5.50 -25.32 33.50
C ILE A 9 -4.62 -25.58 32.27
N LYS A 10 -3.67 -26.50 32.40
CA LYS A 10 -2.76 -26.91 31.33
C LYS A 10 -3.37 -28.09 30.61
N ILE A 11 -3.63 -27.95 29.31
CA ILE A 11 -4.36 -28.95 28.53
C ILE A 11 -3.40 -29.73 27.63
N ALA A 12 -2.36 -29.05 27.12
CA ALA A 12 -1.28 -29.65 26.33
C ALA A 12 0.04 -28.85 26.50
N PRO A 13 1.21 -29.38 26.10
CA PRO A 13 2.46 -28.62 26.12
C PRO A 13 2.35 -27.33 25.30
N GLY A 14 2.56 -26.18 25.95
CA GLY A 14 2.47 -24.86 25.29
C GLY A 14 1.07 -24.27 25.17
N ILE A 15 0.01 -24.93 25.67
CA ILE A 15 -1.36 -24.39 25.61
C ILE A 15 -2.00 -24.38 27.01
N ARG A 16 -2.42 -23.20 27.47
CA ARG A 16 -3.02 -23.00 28.81
C ARG A 16 -4.33 -22.24 28.71
N ILE A 17 -5.35 -22.65 29.44
CA ILE A 17 -6.60 -21.91 29.58
C ILE A 17 -6.61 -21.22 30.95
N ASN A 18 -6.71 -19.89 30.95
CA ASN A 18 -6.79 -19.06 32.14
C ASN A 18 -8.25 -18.63 32.36
N LEU A 19 -8.83 -19.08 33.45
CA LEU A 19 -10.16 -18.69 33.94
C LEU A 19 -10.00 -17.60 35.01
N SER A 20 -10.71 -16.48 34.85
CA SER A 20 -10.75 -15.39 35.81
C SER A 20 -12.12 -14.72 35.82
N LYS A 21 -12.36 -13.85 36.81
CA LYS A 21 -13.61 -13.05 36.92
C LYS A 21 -13.94 -12.22 35.67
N SER A 22 -12.95 -11.90 34.84
CA SER A 22 -13.12 -11.13 33.58
C SER A 22 -13.31 -12.01 32.34
N GLY A 23 -13.51 -13.31 32.50
CA GLY A 23 -13.71 -14.29 31.42
C GLY A 23 -12.53 -15.23 31.19
N THR A 24 -12.72 -16.16 30.26
CA THR A 24 -11.72 -17.14 29.82
C THR A 24 -10.73 -16.52 28.83
N SER A 25 -9.47 -16.91 28.92
CA SER A 25 -8.45 -16.56 27.92
C SER A 25 -7.52 -17.74 27.69
N THR A 26 -7.21 -17.98 26.43
CA THR A 26 -6.26 -19.00 25.98
C THR A 26 -4.89 -18.36 25.78
N SER A 27 -3.86 -18.98 26.35
CA SER A 27 -2.47 -18.62 26.11
C SER A 27 -1.81 -19.72 25.29
N LEU A 28 -1.31 -19.34 24.11
CA LEU A 28 -0.51 -20.18 23.23
C LEU A 28 0.95 -19.77 23.36
N GLY A 29 1.80 -20.70 23.77
CA GLY A 29 3.25 -20.53 23.84
C GLY A 29 3.88 -21.06 25.13
N GLY A 30 5.11 -21.59 24.99
CA GLY A 30 5.93 -22.20 26.02
C GLY A 30 7.06 -21.29 26.54
N LYS A 31 8.05 -21.87 27.23
CA LYS A 31 9.26 -21.15 27.66
C LYS A 31 9.91 -20.50 26.43
N GLY A 32 10.15 -19.20 26.44
CA GLY A 32 10.63 -18.48 25.25
C GLY A 32 9.67 -17.38 24.79
N PHE A 33 8.41 -17.77 24.60
CA PHE A 33 7.42 -16.96 23.90
C PHE A 33 6.01 -17.40 24.30
N THR A 34 5.20 -16.48 24.81
CA THR A 34 3.80 -16.74 25.17
C THR A 34 2.91 -15.61 24.63
N TYR A 35 1.92 -16.00 23.84
CA TYR A 35 0.90 -15.15 23.27
C TYR A 35 -0.44 -15.42 23.96
N ASN A 36 -1.08 -14.39 24.50
CA ASN A 36 -2.43 -14.48 25.04
C ASN A 36 -3.44 -13.88 24.05
N THR A 37 -4.59 -14.53 23.88
CA THR A 37 -5.69 -14.06 23.04
C THR A 37 -6.26 -12.68 23.41
N ARG A 38 -5.89 -12.11 24.57
CA ARG A 38 -6.17 -10.71 24.95
C ARG A 38 -5.12 -9.69 24.46
N GLY A 39 -4.19 -10.10 23.60
CA GLY A 39 -3.22 -9.22 22.95
C GLY A 39 -1.98 -8.90 23.77
N ARG A 40 -1.67 -9.71 24.79
CA ARG A 40 -0.43 -9.58 25.57
C ARG A 40 0.59 -10.60 25.08
N ILE A 41 1.77 -10.12 24.68
CA ILE A 41 2.87 -10.93 24.21
C ILE A 41 4.00 -10.86 25.23
N THR A 42 4.45 -12.01 25.68
CA THR A 42 5.61 -12.13 26.58
C THR A 42 6.69 -12.97 25.91
N THR A 43 7.83 -12.36 25.62
CA THR A 43 9.06 -13.03 25.21
C THR A 43 9.96 -13.16 26.43
N SER A 44 10.48 -14.34 26.71
CA SER A 44 11.37 -14.56 27.86
C SER A 44 12.42 -15.59 27.51
N ILE A 45 13.68 -15.30 27.74
CA ILE A 45 14.75 -16.26 27.44
C ILE A 45 14.75 -17.32 28.58
N PRO A 46 14.59 -18.63 28.26
CA PRO A 46 14.50 -19.66 29.29
C PRO A 46 15.81 -19.78 30.08
N GLY A 47 15.74 -19.74 31.41
CA GLY A 47 16.91 -19.94 32.28
C GLY A 47 17.68 -18.67 32.65
N THR A 48 17.37 -17.50 32.07
CA THR A 48 18.07 -16.24 32.35
C THR A 48 17.29 -15.27 33.23
N GLY A 49 16.01 -15.54 33.51
CA GLY A 49 15.13 -14.67 34.30
C GLY A 49 14.63 -13.41 33.55
N ILE A 50 15.13 -13.15 32.35
CA ILE A 50 14.82 -11.94 31.57
C ILE A 50 13.53 -12.16 30.77
N ARG A 51 12.53 -11.31 31.02
CA ARG A 51 11.23 -11.29 30.32
C ARG A 51 10.87 -9.90 29.83
N TYR A 52 10.45 -9.81 28.58
CA TYR A 52 9.91 -8.61 27.96
C TYR A 52 8.42 -8.86 27.64
N THR A 53 7.55 -7.95 28.05
CA THR A 53 6.10 -8.10 27.86
C THR A 53 5.51 -6.84 27.27
N THR A 54 4.85 -6.94 26.13
CA THR A 54 4.17 -5.84 25.46
C THR A 54 2.69 -6.16 25.24
N SER A 55 1.84 -5.13 25.27
CA SER A 55 0.41 -5.27 24.99
C SER A 55 0.05 -4.56 23.69
N LEU A 56 -0.58 -5.28 22.77
CA LEU A 56 -0.92 -4.82 21.44
C LEU A 56 -2.21 -3.98 21.36
N LYS A 57 -2.76 -3.51 22.50
CA LYS A 57 -3.97 -2.69 22.51
C LYS A 57 -3.61 -1.25 22.87
N GLY A 58 -3.79 -0.36 21.89
CA GLY A 58 -3.36 1.03 21.90
C GLY A 58 -3.87 1.87 23.07
N GLU A 59 -3.02 2.82 23.46
CA GLU A 59 -3.31 3.85 24.45
C GLU A 59 -4.61 4.59 24.15
N LYS A 60 -5.50 4.60 25.14
CA LYS A 60 -6.61 5.56 25.18
C LYS A 60 -6.02 6.95 25.39
N LYS A 61 -5.98 7.74 24.33
CA LYS A 61 -5.67 9.18 24.35
C LYS A 61 -6.57 9.89 25.35
N ASN A 62 -6.03 10.28 26.50
CA ASN A 62 -6.68 11.21 27.42
C ASN A 62 -6.73 12.58 26.74
N ARG A 63 -7.95 13.10 26.59
CA ARG A 63 -8.25 14.43 26.05
C ARG A 63 -7.76 15.47 27.07
N ARG A 64 -6.70 16.22 26.74
CA ARG A 64 -6.48 17.58 27.23
C ARG A 64 -6.60 18.53 26.05
N GLU A 65 -7.44 19.53 26.24
CA GLU A 65 -7.73 20.60 25.29
C GLU A 65 -6.47 21.39 24.93
N ILE A 66 -6.29 21.69 23.65
CA ILE A 66 -5.23 22.56 23.15
C ILE A 66 -5.91 23.75 22.49
N HIS A 67 -5.65 24.93 23.05
CA HIS A 67 -5.89 26.23 22.43
C HIS A 67 -5.12 26.33 21.12
N TYR A 68 -5.77 26.92 20.11
CA TYR A 68 -5.30 27.00 18.73
C TYR A 68 -4.09 27.94 18.60
N ALA A 69 -2.94 27.39 18.19
CA ALA A 69 -1.85 28.10 17.51
C ALA A 69 -1.45 27.26 16.28
N PRO A 70 -1.14 27.88 15.13
CA PRO A 70 -1.04 27.17 13.86
C PRO A 70 0.28 26.40 13.80
N ALA A 71 0.20 25.07 13.65
CA ALA A 71 1.36 24.19 13.53
C ALA A 71 1.63 23.84 12.06
N ASN A 72 2.86 24.14 11.68
CA ASN A 72 3.56 23.88 10.45
C ASN A 72 3.54 22.38 10.07
N THR A 73 3.58 22.12 8.76
CA THR A 73 3.69 20.82 8.10
C THR A 73 4.86 19.99 8.66
N GLY A 74 4.58 18.72 8.98
CA GLY A 74 5.58 17.76 9.42
C GLY A 74 6.41 17.23 8.26
N THR A 75 7.50 17.92 7.96
CA THR A 75 8.72 17.32 7.40
C THR A 75 9.40 16.53 8.51
N GLY A 76 9.87 15.32 8.18
CA GLY A 76 10.55 14.43 9.11
C GLY A 76 11.78 15.11 9.71
N TYR A 77 11.79 15.20 11.03
CA TYR A 77 12.99 15.55 11.80
C TYR A 77 14.05 14.48 11.56
N MET A 78 15.00 14.76 10.67
CA MET A 78 16.33 14.14 10.71
C MET A 78 16.98 14.51 12.05
N ASN A 79 17.61 13.53 12.71
CA ASN A 79 18.35 13.72 13.96
C ASN A 79 19.42 14.82 13.81
N THR A 80 19.19 15.99 14.41
CA THR A 80 20.16 17.09 14.47
C THR A 80 21.20 16.93 15.58
N GLU A 81 21.15 15.83 16.35
CA GLU A 81 21.94 15.65 17.57
C GLU A 81 23.45 15.45 17.33
N ASN A 82 23.92 15.25 16.09
CA ASN A 82 25.35 15.00 15.79
C ASN A 82 26.00 15.92 14.74
N LEU A 83 25.32 16.96 14.24
CA LEU A 83 25.90 17.87 13.24
C LEU A 83 26.75 18.95 13.91
N SER A 84 27.89 19.29 13.31
CA SER A 84 28.68 20.44 13.75
C SER A 84 27.85 21.72 13.59
N LYS A 85 28.06 22.73 14.47
CA LYS A 85 27.35 24.03 14.37
C LYS A 85 27.50 24.69 13.00
N ARG A 86 28.60 24.40 12.28
CA ARG A 86 28.86 24.92 10.93
C ARG A 86 28.02 24.21 9.86
N GLU A 87 27.84 22.90 9.98
CA GLU A 87 26.98 22.12 9.09
C GLU A 87 25.51 22.47 9.32
N GLN A 88 25.07 22.58 10.58
CA GLN A 88 23.71 23.04 10.92
C GLN A 88 23.43 24.41 10.28
N ALA A 89 24.33 25.38 10.46
CA ALA A 89 24.18 26.71 9.86
C ALA A 89 24.19 26.71 8.32
N THR A 90 24.82 25.71 7.70
CA THR A 90 24.85 25.55 6.24
C THR A 90 23.56 24.89 5.74
N GLN A 91 23.06 23.88 6.43
CA GLN A 91 21.76 23.26 6.14
C GLN A 91 20.60 24.26 6.36
N ASP A 92 20.62 25.01 7.46
CA ASP A 92 19.65 26.07 7.73
C ASP A 92 19.64 27.13 6.63
N PHE A 93 20.81 27.50 6.13
CA PHE A 93 20.95 28.43 5.01
C PHE A 93 20.33 27.85 3.73
N VAL A 94 20.68 26.62 3.35
CA VAL A 94 20.12 25.95 2.15
C VAL A 94 18.61 25.85 2.24
N HIS A 95 18.10 25.35 3.37
CA HIS A 95 16.67 25.23 3.61
C HIS A 95 15.96 26.59 3.53
N LYS A 96 16.55 27.64 4.12
CA LYS A 96 16.00 28.99 4.07
C LYS A 96 15.94 29.54 2.65
N VAL A 97 16.99 29.35 1.85
CA VAL A 97 17.00 29.80 0.45
C VAL A 97 15.95 29.02 -0.36
N GLN A 98 15.95 27.68 -0.29
CA GLN A 98 15.01 26.84 -1.02
C GLN A 98 13.55 27.13 -0.66
N SER A 99 13.23 27.18 0.65
CA SER A 99 11.86 27.43 1.13
C SER A 99 11.33 28.79 0.67
N ARG A 100 12.17 29.84 0.75
CA ARG A 100 11.78 31.19 0.35
C ARG A 100 11.63 31.33 -1.16
N THR A 101 12.56 30.79 -1.94
CA THR A 101 12.43 30.77 -3.41
C THR A 101 11.18 30.02 -3.84
N THR A 102 10.94 28.83 -3.28
CA THR A 102 9.76 28.01 -3.59
C THR A 102 8.48 28.76 -3.24
N SER A 103 8.40 29.35 -2.04
CA SER A 103 7.24 30.13 -1.61
C SER A 103 6.94 31.33 -2.52
N ALA A 104 7.98 32.06 -2.96
CA ALA A 104 7.82 33.19 -3.89
C ALA A 104 7.27 32.75 -5.25
N LEU A 105 7.80 31.65 -5.80
CA LEU A 105 7.34 31.09 -7.07
C LEU A 105 5.93 30.51 -6.97
N LEU A 106 5.60 29.80 -5.89
CA LEU A 106 4.23 29.30 -5.65
C LEU A 106 3.22 30.45 -5.58
N GLN A 107 3.53 31.52 -4.85
CA GLN A 107 2.68 32.70 -4.79
C GLN A 107 2.50 33.34 -6.18
N TYR A 108 3.57 33.39 -6.98
CA TYR A 108 3.50 33.86 -8.36
C TYR A 108 2.55 32.98 -9.19
N PHE A 109 2.76 31.66 -9.26
CA PHE A 109 1.92 30.75 -10.05
C PHE A 109 0.45 30.75 -9.60
N LEU A 110 0.21 30.70 -8.29
CA LEU A 110 -1.15 30.76 -7.74
C LEU A 110 -1.85 32.06 -8.13
N SER A 111 -1.14 33.20 -8.14
CA SER A 111 -1.72 34.47 -8.57
C SER A 111 -2.08 34.54 -10.07
N HIS A 112 -1.51 33.65 -10.90
CA HIS A 112 -1.84 33.52 -12.32
C HIS A 112 -2.91 32.45 -12.60
N GLY A 113 -3.47 31.82 -11.56
CA GLY A 113 -4.48 30.79 -11.73
C GLY A 113 -3.90 29.37 -11.90
N VAL A 114 -2.58 29.20 -11.76
CA VAL A 114 -1.94 27.89 -11.87
C VAL A 114 -1.93 27.21 -10.50
N TYR A 115 -2.64 26.09 -10.37
CA TYR A 115 -2.66 25.32 -9.13
C TYR A 115 -1.50 24.32 -9.09
N VAL A 116 -0.58 24.55 -8.15
CA VAL A 116 0.65 23.76 -8.00
C VAL A 116 1.03 23.64 -6.51
N HIS A 117 1.50 22.46 -6.11
CA HIS A 117 2.12 22.21 -4.82
C HIS A 117 3.66 22.25 -4.90
N ASP A 118 4.34 22.42 -3.77
CA ASP A 118 5.81 22.52 -3.65
C ASP A 118 6.57 21.42 -4.43
N ALA A 119 6.04 20.20 -4.44
CA ALA A 119 6.67 19.05 -5.11
C ALA A 119 6.59 19.10 -6.65
N ASP A 120 5.57 19.76 -7.20
CA ASP A 120 5.29 19.78 -8.65
C ASP A 120 5.66 21.13 -9.28
N ILE A 121 6.37 21.99 -8.54
CA ILE A 121 6.76 23.32 -9.03
C ILE A 121 7.65 23.25 -10.28
N GLY A 122 8.42 22.17 -10.42
CA GLY A 122 9.24 21.91 -11.60
C GLY A 122 8.39 21.83 -12.87
N ASP A 123 7.22 21.20 -12.81
CA ASP A 123 6.30 21.08 -13.94
C ASP A 123 5.66 22.44 -14.27
N ALA A 124 5.29 23.23 -13.26
CA ALA A 124 4.74 24.58 -13.47
C ALA A 124 5.73 25.54 -14.15
N VAL A 125 7.03 25.41 -13.87
CA VAL A 125 8.10 26.21 -14.51
C VAL A 125 8.25 25.88 -16.00
N THR A 126 7.79 24.71 -16.47
CA THR A 126 7.86 24.35 -17.89
C THR A 126 6.81 25.04 -18.77
N LEU A 127 5.76 25.63 -18.16
CA LEU A 127 4.65 26.26 -18.86
C LEU A 127 5.11 27.43 -19.75
N GLU A 128 4.75 27.39 -21.03
CA GLU A 128 5.21 28.37 -22.04
C GLU A 128 4.75 29.80 -21.73
N GLU A 129 3.55 29.97 -21.18
CA GLU A 129 2.96 31.28 -20.84
C GLU A 129 3.81 32.07 -19.83
N HIS A 130 4.50 31.39 -18.91
CA HIS A 130 5.29 32.02 -17.86
C HIS A 130 6.77 32.17 -18.20
N ARG A 131 7.25 31.58 -19.29
CA ARG A 131 8.67 31.64 -19.68
C ARG A 131 9.24 33.05 -19.80
N PRO A 132 8.54 34.06 -20.38
CA PRO A 132 9.09 35.40 -20.49
C PRO A 132 9.45 36.02 -19.14
N PHE A 133 8.59 35.83 -18.13
CA PHE A 133 8.85 36.29 -16.77
C PHE A 133 9.96 35.45 -16.10
N LEU A 134 9.90 34.12 -16.21
CA LEU A 134 10.90 33.23 -15.60
C LEU A 134 12.32 33.50 -16.11
N ASN A 135 12.46 33.89 -17.38
CA ASN A 135 13.74 34.31 -17.95
C ASN A 135 14.34 35.55 -17.26
N THR A 136 13.51 36.45 -16.73
CA THR A 136 13.99 37.62 -15.96
C THR A 136 14.57 37.24 -14.59
N LEU A 137 14.23 36.04 -14.10
CA LEU A 137 14.73 35.48 -12.85
C LEU A 137 15.96 34.60 -13.03
N ALA A 138 16.33 34.25 -14.28
CA ALA A 138 17.37 33.26 -14.56
C ALA A 138 18.72 33.60 -13.92
N GLN A 139 19.10 34.88 -13.91
CA GLN A 139 20.34 35.33 -13.27
C GLN A 139 20.30 35.15 -11.75
N ASP A 140 19.22 35.57 -11.10
CA ASP A 140 19.05 35.48 -9.65
C ASP A 140 18.95 34.01 -9.21
N TRP A 141 18.24 33.19 -9.99
CA TRP A 141 18.14 31.74 -9.82
C TRP A 141 19.51 31.05 -9.92
N ALA A 142 20.33 31.44 -10.91
CA ALA A 142 21.67 30.88 -11.07
C ALA A 142 22.56 31.18 -9.84
N LEU A 143 22.42 32.37 -9.24
CA LEU A 143 23.18 32.75 -8.04
C LEU A 143 22.75 31.96 -6.80
N THR A 144 21.45 31.80 -6.56
CA THR A 144 20.94 31.00 -5.43
C THR A 144 21.28 29.51 -5.59
N THR A 145 21.13 28.97 -6.80
CA THR A 145 21.47 27.57 -7.12
C THR A 145 22.97 27.31 -6.98
N LYS A 146 23.82 28.25 -7.40
CA LYS A 146 25.28 28.14 -7.20
C LYS A 146 25.63 28.05 -5.72
N ALA A 147 25.01 28.87 -4.86
CA ALA A 147 25.28 28.84 -3.43
C ALA A 147 24.77 27.55 -2.76
N ILE A 148 23.61 27.03 -3.18
CA ILE A 148 23.09 25.73 -2.71
C ILE A 148 24.03 24.60 -3.15
N LYS A 149 24.48 24.61 -4.41
CA LYS A 149 25.41 23.60 -4.93
C LYS A 149 26.73 23.61 -4.17
N LEU A 150 27.31 24.79 -3.93
CA LEU A 150 28.51 24.93 -3.09
C LEU A 150 28.29 24.40 -1.67
N ALA A 151 27.11 24.66 -1.08
CA ALA A 151 26.77 24.16 0.24
C ALA A 151 26.70 22.63 0.31
N ILE A 152 26.17 21.98 -0.73
CA ILE A 152 26.01 20.52 -0.81
C ILE A 152 27.34 19.85 -1.17
N ASP A 153 28.08 20.41 -2.13
CA ASP A 153 29.30 19.80 -2.69
C ASP A 153 30.51 19.95 -1.75
N ILE A 154 30.64 21.11 -1.09
CA ILE A 154 31.81 21.46 -0.25
C ILE A 154 31.47 21.37 1.25
N GLY A 155 30.18 21.29 1.61
CA GLY A 155 29.73 21.31 3.01
C GLY A 155 29.89 22.66 3.72
N THR A 156 30.44 23.67 3.03
CA THR A 156 30.64 25.02 3.55
C THR A 156 30.42 26.06 2.45
N VAL A 157 29.91 27.23 2.83
CA VAL A 157 29.70 28.38 1.92
C VAL A 157 30.35 29.60 2.57
N SER A 158 31.16 30.36 1.82
CA SER A 158 31.76 31.57 2.38
C SER A 158 30.69 32.64 2.63
N LEU A 159 31.01 33.59 3.50
CA LEU A 159 30.12 34.69 3.83
C LEU A 159 29.75 35.52 2.59
N ALA A 160 30.69 35.74 1.67
CA ALA A 160 30.46 36.48 0.44
C ALA A 160 29.47 35.77 -0.50
N GLU A 161 29.55 34.44 -0.65
CA GLU A 161 28.53 33.72 -1.44
C GLU A 161 27.17 33.71 -0.75
N LYS A 162 27.13 33.62 0.60
CA LYS A 162 25.87 33.69 1.34
C LYS A 162 25.19 35.03 1.14
N GLU A 163 25.92 36.14 1.25
CA GLU A 163 25.40 37.49 1.02
C GLU A 163 24.89 37.65 -0.41
N LYS A 164 25.67 37.21 -1.40
CA LYS A 164 25.28 37.26 -2.82
C LYS A 164 24.01 36.47 -3.10
N ALA A 165 23.88 35.27 -2.54
CA ALA A 165 22.69 34.45 -2.69
C ALA A 165 21.47 35.05 -1.99
N MET A 166 21.66 35.65 -0.81
CA MET A 166 20.58 36.34 -0.10
C MET A 166 20.09 37.57 -0.87
N LEU A 167 20.99 38.37 -1.45
CA LEU A 167 20.60 39.51 -2.30
C LEU A 167 19.83 39.05 -3.54
N ALA A 168 20.30 38.01 -4.22
CA ALA A 168 19.59 37.42 -5.36
C ALA A 168 18.21 36.88 -4.97
N LEU A 169 18.09 36.27 -3.79
CA LEU A 169 16.80 35.80 -3.26
C LEU A 169 15.82 36.96 -3.02
N TYR A 170 16.28 38.07 -2.43
CA TYR A 170 15.42 39.24 -2.23
C TYR A 170 14.97 39.86 -3.55
N GLU A 171 15.85 39.93 -4.54
CA GLU A 171 15.51 40.42 -5.88
C GLU A 171 14.48 39.52 -6.57
N LEU A 172 14.65 38.19 -6.46
CA LEU A 172 13.71 37.21 -6.97
C LEU A 172 12.33 37.35 -6.30
N GLU A 173 12.30 37.46 -4.96
CA GLU A 173 11.06 37.69 -4.21
C GLU A 173 10.38 38.98 -4.63
N HIS A 174 11.15 40.05 -4.83
CA HIS A 174 10.64 41.34 -5.27
C HIS A 174 10.03 41.26 -6.67
N LYS A 175 10.73 40.65 -7.63
CA LYS A 175 10.22 40.44 -9.00
C LYS A 175 8.96 39.57 -9.02
N CYS A 176 8.91 38.50 -8.22
CA CYS A 176 7.72 37.65 -8.08
C CYS A 176 6.54 38.41 -7.47
N ALA A 177 6.79 39.25 -6.45
CA ALA A 177 5.76 40.07 -5.82
C ALA A 177 5.24 41.17 -6.76
N ALA A 178 6.12 41.79 -7.54
CA ALA A 178 5.78 42.82 -8.52
C ALA A 178 4.98 42.26 -9.70
N ALA A 179 5.24 41.02 -10.10
CA ALA A 179 4.58 40.36 -11.21
C ALA A 179 3.31 39.58 -10.82
N ARG A 180 2.66 39.86 -9.68
CA ARG A 180 1.46 39.12 -9.25
C ARG A 180 0.30 39.27 -10.25
N GLY A 181 -0.35 38.14 -10.55
CA GLY A 181 -1.51 38.07 -11.43
C GLY A 181 -2.83 38.46 -10.74
N LEU A 182 -3.90 38.52 -11.54
CA LEU A 182 -5.25 38.94 -11.12
C LEU A 182 -6.01 37.86 -10.32
N ARG A 183 -5.51 36.62 -10.27
CA ARG A 183 -6.21 35.45 -9.70
C ARG A 183 -5.65 35.04 -8.33
N GLY A 184 -5.31 36.02 -7.49
CA GLY A 184 -4.75 35.79 -6.15
C GLY A 184 -5.65 35.01 -5.19
N GLU A 185 -6.94 34.87 -5.48
CA GLU A 185 -7.90 34.12 -4.65
C GLU A 185 -7.82 32.61 -4.81
N LEU A 186 -7.09 32.09 -5.81
CA LEU A 186 -6.97 30.65 -6.04
C LEU A 186 -6.45 29.91 -4.79
N GLN A 187 -5.48 30.49 -4.07
CA GLN A 187 -4.95 29.91 -2.84
C GLN A 187 -6.02 29.80 -1.75
N ALA A 188 -6.86 30.84 -1.61
CA ALA A 188 -7.97 30.82 -0.67
C ALA A 188 -9.01 29.76 -1.09
N ALA A 189 -9.33 29.66 -2.37
CA ALA A 189 -10.22 28.65 -2.93
C ALA A 189 -9.73 27.22 -2.69
N ALA A 190 -8.44 26.96 -2.96
CA ALA A 190 -7.82 25.67 -2.71
C ALA A 190 -7.86 25.28 -1.22
N SER A 191 -7.50 26.21 -0.33
CA SER A 191 -7.52 25.97 1.11
C SER A 191 -8.94 25.69 1.63
N ALA A 192 -9.93 26.42 1.11
CA ALA A 192 -11.33 26.24 1.46
C ALA A 192 -11.91 24.90 0.97
N LEU A 193 -11.47 24.43 -0.22
CA LEU A 193 -11.80 23.11 -0.74
C LEU A 193 -11.16 22.00 0.11
N LEU A 194 -9.87 22.13 0.41
CA LEU A 194 -9.12 21.17 1.22
C LEU A 194 -9.76 20.99 2.61
N VAL A 195 -10.12 22.07 3.29
CA VAL A 195 -10.78 22.01 4.61
C VAL A 195 -12.10 21.25 4.55
N ARG A 196 -12.90 21.46 3.48
CA ARG A 196 -14.18 20.76 3.29
C ARG A 196 -13.98 19.27 2.97
N VAL A 197 -12.97 18.94 2.16
CA VAL A 197 -12.59 17.54 1.87
C VAL A 197 -12.11 16.83 3.14
N GLN A 198 -11.31 17.50 3.97
CA GLN A 198 -10.86 16.96 5.27
C GLN A 198 -11.99 16.82 6.29
N ALA A 199 -13.02 17.67 6.19
CA ALA A 199 -14.23 17.59 7.03
C ALA A 199 -15.20 16.46 6.63
N TRP A 200 -14.83 15.62 5.65
CA TRP A 200 -15.66 14.49 5.22
C TRP A 200 -16.03 13.58 6.40
N PRO A 201 -17.33 13.22 6.56
CA PRO A 201 -17.76 12.42 7.68
C PRO A 201 -17.11 11.03 7.65
N ARG A 202 -16.65 10.58 8.82
CA ARG A 202 -16.08 9.24 8.98
C ARG A 202 -17.18 8.19 8.95
N VAL A 203 -16.90 7.08 8.28
CA VAL A 203 -17.81 5.93 8.20
C VAL A 203 -18.13 5.39 9.60
N PRO A 204 -19.42 5.21 9.97
CA PRO A 204 -19.78 4.68 11.27
C PRO A 204 -19.35 3.22 11.42
N ARG A 205 -18.87 2.85 12.61
CA ARG A 205 -18.55 1.45 12.96
C ARG A 205 -19.76 0.77 13.56
N PHE A 206 -20.21 -0.34 12.96
CA PHE A 206 -21.38 -1.12 13.42
C PHE A 206 -21.07 -2.18 14.47
N VAL A 207 -19.80 -2.35 14.84
CA VAL A 207 -19.34 -3.36 15.81
C VAL A 207 -20.01 -3.18 17.18
N GLY A 208 -20.11 -1.95 17.68
CA GLY A 208 -20.75 -1.66 18.97
C GLY A 208 -22.25 -2.03 19.03
N PRO A 209 -23.08 -1.53 18.10
CA PRO A 209 -24.50 -1.91 18.00
C PRO A 209 -24.70 -3.42 17.85
N LEU A 210 -23.87 -4.09 17.04
CA LEU A 210 -23.93 -5.55 16.87
C LEU A 210 -23.67 -6.28 18.19
N PHE A 211 -22.63 -5.91 18.95
CA PHE A 211 -22.35 -6.50 20.25
C PHE A 211 -23.47 -6.25 21.27
N ALA A 212 -24.05 -5.05 21.30
CA ALA A 212 -25.17 -4.73 22.18
C ALA A 212 -26.41 -5.56 21.83
N ALA A 213 -26.69 -5.77 20.54
CA ALA A 213 -27.79 -6.62 20.10
C ALA A 213 -27.56 -8.10 20.43
N LEU A 214 -26.35 -8.63 20.23
CA LEU A 214 -26.01 -10.00 20.63
C LEU A 214 -26.09 -10.19 22.16
N LEU A 215 -25.68 -9.19 22.94
CA LEU A 215 -25.83 -9.19 24.40
C LEU A 215 -27.31 -9.18 24.80
N GLY A 216 -28.16 -8.42 24.10
CA GLY A 216 -29.61 -8.44 24.30
C GLY A 216 -30.21 -9.82 24.03
N CYS A 217 -29.80 -10.49 22.95
CA CYS A 217 -30.19 -11.87 22.65
C CYS A 217 -29.78 -12.84 23.77
N PHE A 218 -28.57 -12.69 24.31
CA PHE A 218 -28.10 -13.50 25.45
C PHE A 218 -28.92 -13.23 26.73
N LEU A 219 -29.25 -11.97 27.02
CA LEU A 219 -30.06 -11.61 28.19
C LEU A 219 -31.50 -12.12 28.08
N MET A 220 -32.07 -12.20 26.86
CA MET A 220 -33.35 -12.86 26.64
C MET A 220 -33.30 -14.34 27.03
N ALA A 221 -32.21 -15.03 26.70
CA ALA A 221 -32.07 -16.46 26.94
C ALA A 221 -31.82 -16.81 28.42
N VAL A 222 -31.18 -15.92 29.19
CA VAL A 222 -30.68 -16.23 30.55
C VAL A 222 -31.46 -15.53 31.66
N LEU A 223 -32.00 -14.33 31.42
CA LEU A 223 -32.51 -13.47 32.49
C LEU A 223 -33.99 -13.11 32.31
N SER A 224 -34.32 -12.32 31.28
CA SER A 224 -35.71 -11.96 30.98
C SER A 224 -35.87 -11.50 29.53
N VAL A 225 -36.90 -12.04 28.87
CA VAL A 225 -37.30 -11.68 27.51
C VAL A 225 -37.51 -10.16 27.32
N PRO A 226 -38.27 -9.44 28.18
CA PRO A 226 -38.51 -8.00 27.96
C PRO A 226 -37.23 -7.16 28.04
N MET A 227 -36.30 -7.51 28.94
CA MET A 227 -35.04 -6.77 29.10
C MET A 227 -34.12 -6.97 27.90
N GLY A 228 -34.05 -8.20 27.38
CA GLY A 228 -33.25 -8.48 26.19
C GLY A 228 -33.84 -7.85 24.92
N LEU A 229 -35.17 -7.89 24.73
CA LEU A 229 -35.85 -7.20 23.62
C LEU A 229 -35.61 -5.68 23.64
N ALA A 230 -35.70 -5.06 24.81
CA ALA A 230 -35.44 -3.62 24.97
C ALA A 230 -34.01 -3.26 24.53
N LEU A 231 -33.00 -4.04 24.95
CA LEU A 231 -31.60 -3.80 24.57
C LEU A 231 -31.36 -4.03 23.07
N THR A 232 -31.96 -5.06 22.47
CA THR A 232 -31.86 -5.29 21.02
C THR A 232 -32.54 -4.19 20.21
N GLY A 233 -33.71 -3.74 20.64
CA GLY A 233 -34.45 -2.66 19.99
C GLY A 233 -33.68 -1.33 20.04
N PHE A 234 -33.10 -1.00 21.20
CA PHE A 234 -32.25 0.17 21.34
C PHE A 234 -31.00 0.10 20.46
N ALA A 235 -30.35 -1.06 20.37
CA ALA A 235 -29.17 -1.25 19.52
C ALA A 235 -29.47 -1.05 18.03
N LEU A 236 -30.61 -1.58 17.56
CA LEU A 236 -31.11 -1.39 16.19
C LEU A 236 -31.47 0.07 15.91
N ALA A 237 -32.21 0.72 16.80
CA ALA A 237 -32.58 2.14 16.69
C ALA A 237 -31.34 3.03 16.65
N TYR A 238 -30.34 2.77 17.50
CA TYR A 238 -29.07 3.50 17.51
C TYR A 238 -28.24 3.27 16.24
N GLY A 239 -28.25 2.05 15.71
CA GLY A 239 -27.66 1.72 14.41
C GLY A 239 -28.29 2.50 13.26
N GLY A 240 -29.63 2.51 13.19
CA GLY A 240 -30.41 3.26 12.20
C GLY A 240 -30.23 4.78 12.30
N TYR A 241 -30.17 5.31 13.53
CA TYR A 241 -29.86 6.73 13.76
C TYR A 241 -28.45 7.08 13.26
N LYS A 242 -27.45 6.21 13.49
CA LYS A 242 -26.08 6.43 12.98
C LYS A 242 -25.99 6.40 11.46
N THR A 243 -26.73 5.51 10.79
CA THR A 243 -26.78 5.51 9.33
C THR A 243 -27.45 6.76 8.80
N PHE A 244 -28.60 7.13 9.34
CA PHE A 244 -29.35 8.30 8.90
C PHE A 244 -28.58 9.61 9.13
N SER A 245 -27.95 9.75 10.30
CA SER A 245 -27.11 10.92 10.58
C SER A 245 -25.86 10.98 9.69
N PHE A 246 -25.26 9.84 9.35
CA PHE A 246 -24.15 9.78 8.41
C PHE A 246 -24.58 10.15 6.98
N THR A 247 -25.69 9.61 6.47
CA THR A 247 -26.18 9.94 5.11
C THR A 247 -26.55 11.42 5.00
N ARG A 248 -27.20 11.99 6.02
CA ARG A 248 -27.49 13.43 6.07
C ARG A 248 -26.23 14.28 6.07
N LYS A 249 -25.24 13.96 6.93
CA LYS A 249 -23.96 14.68 6.98
C LYS A 249 -23.18 14.56 5.67
N LYS A 250 -23.20 13.37 5.04
CA LYS A 250 -22.57 13.12 3.75
C LYS A 250 -23.18 14.00 2.66
N ALA A 251 -24.52 14.09 2.58
CA ALA A 251 -25.21 14.92 1.60
C ALA A 251 -24.82 16.41 1.73
N VAL A 252 -24.81 16.93 2.97
CA VAL A 252 -24.39 18.31 3.25
C VAL A 252 -22.91 18.52 2.89
N ALA A 253 -22.03 17.60 3.28
CA ALA A 253 -20.61 17.69 2.97
C ALA A 253 -20.34 17.63 1.45
N SER A 254 -21.05 16.77 0.71
CA SER A 254 -20.90 16.68 -0.75
C SER A 254 -21.37 17.95 -1.46
N ALA A 255 -22.45 18.58 -0.98
CA ALA A 255 -22.90 19.86 -1.53
C ALA A 255 -21.89 20.98 -1.27
N ALA A 256 -21.37 21.07 -0.04
CA ALA A 256 -20.36 22.06 0.32
C ALA A 256 -19.05 21.87 -0.46
N ILE A 257 -18.61 20.63 -0.70
CA ILE A 257 -17.44 20.33 -1.53
C ILE A 257 -17.70 20.72 -2.98
N LYS A 258 -18.90 20.47 -3.51
CA LYS A 258 -19.27 20.87 -4.86
C LYS A 258 -19.20 22.39 -5.05
N GLU A 259 -19.79 23.15 -4.14
CA GLU A 259 -19.73 24.62 -4.12
C GLU A 259 -18.28 25.13 -4.08
N ALA A 260 -17.45 24.58 -3.18
CA ALA A 260 -16.04 24.97 -3.10
C ALA A 260 -15.23 24.55 -4.34
N SER A 261 -15.58 23.43 -4.96
CA SER A 261 -14.97 22.99 -6.21
C SER A 261 -15.35 23.95 -7.35
N GLU A 262 -16.60 24.38 -7.45
CA GLU A 262 -17.05 25.37 -8.45
C GLU A 262 -16.32 26.71 -8.27
N TRP A 263 -16.13 27.17 -7.03
CA TRP A 263 -15.33 28.36 -6.74
C TRP A 263 -13.85 28.18 -7.15
N PHE A 264 -13.26 27.02 -6.85
CA PHE A 264 -11.89 26.69 -7.26
C PHE A 264 -11.73 26.69 -8.79
N GLU A 265 -12.62 26.03 -9.52
CA GLU A 265 -12.61 25.99 -10.99
C GLU A 265 -12.76 27.40 -11.59
N SER A 266 -13.54 28.29 -10.96
CA SER A 266 -13.70 29.67 -11.44
C SER A 266 -12.38 30.47 -11.43
N GLN A 267 -11.43 30.11 -10.57
CA GLN A 267 -10.14 30.77 -10.44
C GLN A 267 -9.03 30.02 -11.19
N LEU A 268 -9.25 28.78 -11.59
CA LEU A 268 -8.25 27.92 -12.21
C LEU A 268 -8.01 28.27 -13.69
N THR A 269 -6.74 28.32 -14.10
CA THR A 269 -6.34 28.36 -15.52
C THR A 269 -5.71 27.03 -15.95
N VAL A 270 -4.76 26.54 -15.14
CA VAL A 270 -4.00 25.31 -15.39
C VAL A 270 -3.90 24.51 -14.11
N GLU A 271 -4.28 23.24 -14.17
CA GLU A 271 -4.10 22.26 -13.08
C GLU A 271 -2.80 21.48 -13.32
N VAL A 272 -1.79 21.71 -12.49
CA VAL A 272 -0.53 20.95 -12.51
C VAL A 272 -0.60 19.82 -11.48
N THR A 273 -0.98 20.15 -10.25
CA THR A 273 -1.17 19.17 -9.18
C THR A 273 -2.63 18.70 -9.11
N PRO A 274 -2.91 17.40 -8.94
CA PRO A 274 -4.29 16.91 -8.75
C PRO A 274 -4.98 17.58 -7.56
N ARG A 275 -6.17 18.13 -7.82
CA ARG A 275 -7.00 18.77 -6.79
C ARG A 275 -7.37 17.84 -5.64
N PRO A 276 -7.57 18.38 -4.41
CA PRO A 276 -8.02 17.60 -3.27
C PRO A 276 -9.40 16.97 -3.55
N ALA A 277 -9.45 15.64 -3.61
CA ALA A 277 -10.68 14.90 -3.85
C ALA A 277 -10.95 13.89 -2.73
N VAL A 278 -12.23 13.73 -2.41
CA VAL A 278 -12.67 12.66 -1.50
C VAL A 278 -12.46 11.33 -2.22
N HIS A 279 -11.57 10.52 -1.66
CA HIS A 279 -11.41 9.13 -2.08
C HIS A 279 -12.64 8.36 -1.61
N SER A 280 -13.66 8.30 -2.45
CA SER A 280 -14.86 7.51 -2.21
C SER A 280 -14.56 6.03 -2.42
N GLY A 281 -13.83 5.43 -1.48
CA GLY A 281 -13.75 3.98 -1.39
C GLY A 281 -15.16 3.42 -1.24
N ASN A 282 -15.53 2.47 -2.09
CA ASN A 282 -16.70 1.59 -2.03
C ASN A 282 -17.59 1.81 -0.78
N ASP A 283 -18.53 2.76 -0.87
CA ASP A 283 -19.37 3.23 0.24
C ASP A 283 -20.48 2.22 0.60
N HIS A 284 -20.10 1.15 1.30
CA HIS A 284 -21.00 0.07 1.70
C HIS A 284 -21.72 0.30 3.03
N VAL A 285 -21.88 1.55 3.47
CA VAL A 285 -22.53 1.87 4.76
C VAL A 285 -23.96 1.34 4.85
N PRO A 286 -24.86 1.57 3.87
CA PRO A 286 -26.21 1.00 3.94
C PRO A 286 -26.19 -0.53 3.87
N LEU A 287 -25.30 -1.12 3.06
CA LEU A 287 -25.15 -2.57 2.97
C LEU A 287 -24.69 -3.19 4.31
N LYS A 288 -23.69 -2.59 4.97
CA LYS A 288 -23.19 -3.04 6.29
C LYS A 288 -24.23 -2.87 7.38
N ALA A 289 -25.05 -1.83 7.29
CA ALA A 289 -26.17 -1.63 8.21
C ALA A 289 -27.25 -2.70 8.00
N ALA A 290 -27.64 -2.95 6.75
CA ALA A 290 -28.59 -4.01 6.40
C ALA A 290 -28.08 -5.40 6.83
N ALA A 291 -26.81 -5.71 6.57
CA ALA A 291 -26.19 -6.96 6.99
C ALA A 291 -26.16 -7.11 8.52
N SER A 292 -25.80 -6.05 9.26
CA SER A 292 -25.81 -6.11 10.73
C SER A 292 -27.22 -6.24 11.29
N ALA A 293 -28.21 -5.55 10.74
CA ALA A 293 -29.61 -5.72 11.09
C ALA A 293 -30.11 -7.15 10.81
N ALA A 294 -29.81 -7.70 9.63
CA ALA A 294 -30.18 -9.07 9.28
C ALA A 294 -29.62 -10.10 10.26
N VAL A 295 -28.33 -9.99 10.62
CA VAL A 295 -27.71 -10.87 11.63
C VAL A 295 -28.41 -10.76 12.98
N THR A 296 -28.77 -9.55 13.42
CA THR A 296 -29.48 -9.38 14.69
C THR A 296 -30.90 -9.95 14.66
N VAL A 297 -31.63 -9.84 13.55
CA VAL A 297 -32.97 -10.43 13.40
C VAL A 297 -32.88 -11.95 13.47
N VAL A 298 -31.93 -12.56 12.75
CA VAL A 298 -31.69 -14.01 12.79
C VAL A 298 -31.36 -14.47 14.21
N ALA A 299 -30.49 -13.74 14.92
CA ALA A 299 -30.14 -14.06 16.31
C ALA A 299 -31.35 -13.99 17.25
N VAL A 300 -32.19 -12.95 17.14
CA VAL A 300 -33.42 -12.80 17.94
C VAL A 300 -34.38 -13.97 17.67
N VAL A 301 -34.62 -14.31 16.40
CA VAL A 301 -35.50 -15.44 16.02
C VAL A 301 -34.98 -16.75 16.59
N LEU A 302 -33.68 -17.05 16.45
CA LEU A 302 -33.07 -18.26 17.01
C LEU A 302 -33.21 -18.31 18.53
N THR A 303 -33.00 -17.20 19.24
CA THR A 303 -33.17 -17.18 20.70
C THR A 303 -34.60 -17.39 21.15
N LEU A 304 -35.59 -16.88 20.42
CA LEU A 304 -37.01 -17.11 20.74
C LEU A 304 -37.42 -18.57 20.52
N ILE A 305 -36.92 -19.21 19.45
CA ILE A 305 -37.15 -20.63 19.17
C ILE A 305 -36.50 -21.52 20.25
N MET A 306 -35.28 -21.20 20.68
CA MET A 306 -34.63 -21.98 21.75
C MET A 306 -35.30 -21.78 23.11
N TYR A 307 -35.79 -20.57 23.41
CA TYR A 307 -36.47 -20.26 24.65
C TYR A 307 -37.83 -20.98 24.78
N SER A 308 -38.60 -21.07 23.71
CA SER A 308 -39.87 -21.82 23.69
C SER A 308 -39.66 -23.32 23.92
N HIS A 309 -38.60 -23.90 23.34
CA HIS A 309 -38.22 -25.29 23.59
C HIS A 309 -37.75 -25.55 25.03
N HIS A 310 -37.02 -24.62 25.64
CA HIS A 310 -36.57 -24.78 27.02
C HIS A 310 -37.73 -24.69 28.03
N SER A 311 -38.71 -23.82 27.75
CA SER A 311 -39.92 -23.67 28.56
C SER A 311 -40.82 -24.91 28.49
N ALA A 312 -40.81 -25.65 27.37
CA ALA A 312 -41.54 -26.90 27.22
C ALA A 312 -40.95 -28.09 28.01
N LEU A 313 -39.66 -28.03 28.37
CA LEU A 313 -38.95 -29.09 29.12
C LEU A 313 -39.01 -28.94 30.65
N HIS A 314 -39.39 -27.77 31.16
CA HIS A 314 -39.47 -27.49 32.60
C HIS A 314 -40.92 -27.50 33.16
N GLY A 315 -41.89 -27.94 32.35
CA GLY A 315 -43.33 -27.90 32.66
C GLY A 315 -43.94 -29.11 33.37
N GLU A 316 -43.18 -30.14 33.74
CA GLU A 316 -43.72 -31.28 34.51
C GLU A 316 -42.94 -31.49 35.82
N GLY A 317 -43.54 -31.02 36.91
CA GLY A 317 -43.03 -31.22 38.26
C GLY A 317 -44.11 -30.94 39.31
N GLU A 318 -44.68 -32.04 39.83
CA GLU A 318 -45.25 -32.21 41.18
C GLU A 318 -46.79 -32.18 41.35
N GLN A 319 -47.41 -33.38 41.44
CA GLN A 319 -48.06 -33.84 42.68
C GLN A 319 -48.36 -35.36 42.70
N VAL A 320 -48.26 -35.91 43.91
CA VAL A 320 -48.30 -37.31 44.34
C VAL A 320 -49.75 -37.83 44.48
N THR A 321 -50.02 -39.11 44.13
CA THR A 321 -50.88 -40.05 44.90
C THR A 321 -50.86 -41.50 44.36
N LEU A 322 -50.41 -42.41 45.24
CA LEU A 322 -50.95 -43.74 45.61
C LEU A 322 -51.48 -44.75 44.54
N GLN A 323 -50.78 -45.90 44.47
CA GLN A 323 -51.27 -47.27 44.80
C GLN A 323 -51.18 -48.38 43.72
N SER A 324 -50.57 -49.50 44.18
CA SER A 324 -50.75 -50.93 43.85
C SER A 324 -50.33 -51.54 42.51
N ASP A 325 -49.30 -52.39 42.63
CA ASP A 325 -49.17 -53.81 42.25
C ASP A 325 -49.46 -54.34 40.83
N ALA A 326 -48.47 -55.10 40.34
CA ALA A 326 -48.56 -56.45 39.76
C ALA A 326 -48.09 -56.67 38.30
N ILE A 327 -47.02 -57.47 38.19
CA ILE A 327 -46.82 -58.65 37.31
C ILE A 327 -46.46 -58.43 35.81
N THR A 328 -45.18 -58.74 35.51
CA THR A 328 -44.64 -59.63 34.46
C THR A 328 -45.12 -59.56 33.00
N GLN A 329 -44.21 -59.30 32.05
CA GLN A 329 -43.67 -60.25 31.05
C GLN A 329 -43.08 -59.54 29.81
N ALA A 330 -42.06 -60.17 29.24
CA ALA A 330 -41.29 -59.76 28.07
C ALA A 330 -41.86 -60.32 26.76
N THR A 331 -41.68 -59.57 25.66
CA THR A 331 -41.57 -60.05 24.26
C THR A 331 -41.09 -58.87 23.39
N SER A 332 -39.87 -58.85 22.84
CA SER A 332 -39.41 -59.45 21.56
C SER A 332 -40.21 -59.06 20.30
N GLY A 333 -39.50 -58.46 19.33
CA GLY A 333 -39.98 -58.20 17.96
C GLY A 333 -39.18 -57.10 17.24
N THR A 334 -37.90 -57.30 16.93
CA THR A 334 -37.34 -57.49 15.57
C THR A 334 -37.57 -56.38 14.52
N ASN A 335 -36.47 -55.64 14.28
CA ASN A 335 -35.77 -55.39 13.02
C ASN A 335 -36.50 -54.89 11.76
N GLY A 336 -36.09 -53.68 11.34
CA GLY A 336 -35.95 -53.22 9.94
C GLY A 336 -35.15 -51.91 9.93
N ALA A 337 -33.81 -51.97 9.94
CA ALA A 337 -32.91 -51.90 8.77
C ALA A 337 -33.13 -50.61 7.92
N VAL A 338 -32.41 -49.50 8.20
CA VAL A 338 -31.11 -49.05 7.59
C VAL A 338 -31.34 -48.22 6.29
N PRO A 339 -30.50 -47.23 5.88
CA PRO A 339 -29.31 -46.62 6.50
C PRO A 339 -29.35 -45.07 6.61
N ALA A 340 -28.42 -44.57 7.42
CA ALA A 340 -27.87 -43.22 7.30
C ALA A 340 -27.09 -43.07 5.98
N ALA A 341 -27.41 -42.03 5.20
CA ALA A 341 -26.55 -41.55 4.13
C ALA A 341 -25.86 -40.26 4.60
N SER A 342 -24.57 -40.38 4.88
CA SER A 342 -23.63 -39.28 5.01
C SER A 342 -23.60 -38.50 3.70
N THR A 343 -24.01 -37.23 3.71
CA THR A 343 -23.77 -36.34 2.57
C THR A 343 -22.30 -35.94 2.58
N VAL A 344 -21.56 -36.64 1.73
CA VAL A 344 -20.20 -36.34 1.29
C VAL A 344 -20.14 -34.89 0.81
N ALA A 345 -19.15 -34.16 1.34
CA ALA A 345 -18.76 -32.85 0.85
C ALA A 345 -18.36 -32.96 -0.63
N ALA A 346 -19.04 -32.19 -1.47
CA ALA A 346 -18.71 -32.08 -2.89
C ALA A 346 -17.28 -31.53 -3.07
N PRO A 347 -16.49 -32.08 -4.01
CA PRO A 347 -15.18 -31.54 -4.31
C PRO A 347 -15.33 -30.21 -5.05
N ILE A 348 -14.41 -29.31 -4.71
CA ILE A 348 -14.22 -27.98 -5.28
C ILE A 348 -14.22 -28.08 -6.81
N ALA A 349 -15.16 -27.39 -7.45
CA ALA A 349 -15.18 -27.25 -8.90
C ALA A 349 -13.87 -26.62 -9.37
N ALA A 350 -13.12 -27.36 -10.19
CA ALA A 350 -12.02 -26.83 -10.98
C ALA A 350 -12.55 -25.67 -11.83
N HIS A 351 -11.83 -24.54 -11.85
CA HIS A 351 -12.16 -23.40 -12.69
C HIS A 351 -12.32 -23.86 -14.14
N SER A 352 -13.49 -23.63 -14.73
CA SER A 352 -13.74 -23.86 -16.16
C SER A 352 -12.73 -23.03 -16.97
N VAL A 353 -11.82 -23.70 -17.67
CA VAL A 353 -10.97 -23.06 -18.69
C VAL A 353 -11.91 -22.38 -19.69
N GLN A 354 -11.76 -21.07 -19.88
CA GLN A 354 -12.60 -20.36 -20.85
C GLN A 354 -12.20 -20.78 -22.26
N ASP A 355 -13.18 -21.20 -23.07
CA ASP A 355 -12.95 -21.57 -24.46
C ASP A 355 -12.85 -20.30 -25.35
N PHE A 356 -11.72 -20.17 -26.05
CA PHE A 356 -11.40 -19.06 -26.94
C PHE A 356 -11.53 -19.42 -28.44
N SER A 357 -12.04 -20.60 -28.77
CA SER A 357 -12.24 -21.08 -30.15
C SER A 357 -13.02 -20.11 -31.04
N TRP A 358 -13.94 -19.32 -30.46
CA TRP A 358 -14.75 -18.31 -31.16
C TRP A 358 -13.96 -17.13 -31.74
N LEU A 359 -12.68 -16.96 -31.36
CA LEU A 359 -11.82 -15.89 -31.87
C LEU A 359 -11.29 -16.18 -33.27
N VAL A 360 -11.20 -17.46 -33.67
CA VAL A 360 -10.61 -17.86 -34.95
C VAL A 360 -11.39 -17.20 -36.11
N GLY A 361 -10.66 -16.50 -36.99
CA GLY A 361 -11.23 -15.81 -38.15
C GLY A 361 -11.86 -14.44 -37.87
N LYS A 362 -11.89 -13.97 -36.62
CA LYS A 362 -12.27 -12.58 -36.29
C LYS A 362 -11.08 -11.64 -36.40
N TYR A 363 -11.33 -10.34 -36.58
CA TYR A 363 -10.28 -9.33 -36.54
C TYR A 363 -9.99 -8.86 -35.11
N PRO A 364 -8.72 -8.61 -34.74
CA PRO A 364 -8.34 -8.05 -33.44
C PRO A 364 -9.12 -6.80 -33.04
N SER A 365 -9.42 -5.90 -33.99
CA SER A 365 -10.20 -4.67 -33.80
C SER A 365 -11.60 -4.94 -33.23
N ASP A 366 -12.22 -6.05 -33.63
CA ASP A 366 -13.60 -6.39 -33.28
C ASP A 366 -13.70 -7.04 -31.90
N VAL A 367 -12.61 -7.67 -31.44
CA VAL A 367 -12.59 -8.45 -30.19
C VAL A 367 -11.89 -7.76 -29.04
N VAL A 368 -11.05 -6.74 -29.30
CA VAL A 368 -10.20 -6.10 -28.27
C VAL A 368 -10.99 -5.45 -27.14
N ASN A 369 -12.25 -5.09 -27.37
CA ASN A 369 -13.15 -4.50 -26.37
C ASN A 369 -14.04 -5.53 -25.64
N ASP A 370 -14.05 -6.79 -26.09
CA ASP A 370 -14.85 -7.84 -25.46
C ASP A 370 -14.26 -8.25 -24.10
N LYS A 371 -15.13 -8.38 -23.08
CA LYS A 371 -14.71 -8.76 -21.72
C LYS A 371 -14.09 -10.16 -21.65
N ARG A 372 -14.51 -11.08 -22.53
CA ARG A 372 -13.98 -12.44 -22.62
C ARG A 372 -12.59 -12.43 -23.20
N PHE A 373 -12.33 -11.65 -24.26
CA PHE A 373 -10.98 -11.50 -24.80
C PHE A 373 -10.03 -10.89 -23.75
N ARG A 374 -10.50 -9.88 -23.01
CA ARG A 374 -9.73 -9.22 -21.95
C ARG A 374 -9.33 -10.13 -20.80
N SER A 375 -10.13 -11.15 -20.48
CA SER A 375 -9.83 -12.08 -19.37
C SER A 375 -8.62 -12.96 -19.66
N ALA A 376 -8.23 -13.10 -20.94
CA ALA A 376 -7.04 -13.85 -21.34
C ALA A 376 -5.73 -13.18 -20.89
N PHE A 377 -5.72 -11.89 -20.55
CA PHE A 377 -4.50 -11.13 -20.24
C PHE A 377 -4.50 -10.65 -18.79
N ASN A 378 -3.39 -10.85 -18.08
CA ASN A 378 -3.21 -10.40 -16.69
C ASN A 378 -2.30 -9.17 -16.59
N GLY A 379 -2.52 -8.33 -15.57
CA GLY A 379 -1.61 -7.22 -15.24
C GLY A 379 -1.67 -6.01 -16.17
N ILE A 380 -2.65 -5.91 -17.08
CA ILE A 380 -2.78 -4.76 -17.98
C ILE A 380 -3.65 -3.67 -17.33
N SER A 381 -3.08 -2.49 -17.11
CA SER A 381 -3.79 -1.33 -16.55
C SER A 381 -4.83 -0.75 -17.52
N ARG A 382 -5.77 0.08 -17.04
CA ARG A 382 -6.77 0.72 -17.93
C ARG A 382 -6.15 1.64 -18.98
N SER A 383 -5.08 2.37 -18.61
CA SER A 383 -4.37 3.27 -19.53
C SER A 383 -3.58 2.50 -20.58
N ASP A 384 -2.98 1.39 -20.20
CA ASP A 384 -2.27 0.48 -21.12
C ASP A 384 -3.23 -0.23 -22.08
N TRP A 385 -4.43 -0.62 -21.61
CA TRP A 385 -5.43 -1.25 -22.47
C TRP A 385 -5.90 -0.33 -23.60
N LYS A 386 -6.06 0.97 -23.31
CA LYS A 386 -6.41 1.96 -24.34
C LYS A 386 -5.33 2.03 -25.43
N LYS A 387 -4.05 1.99 -25.03
CA LYS A 387 -2.91 1.96 -25.96
C LYS A 387 -2.89 0.69 -26.82
N ILE A 388 -3.29 -0.45 -26.26
CA ILE A 388 -3.42 -1.72 -26.98
C ILE A 388 -4.55 -1.66 -28.01
N SER A 389 -5.73 -1.18 -27.61
CA SER A 389 -6.88 -1.10 -28.53
C SER A 389 -6.60 -0.20 -29.73
N GLU A 390 -5.92 0.92 -29.52
CA GLU A 390 -5.50 1.82 -30.61
C GLU A 390 -4.52 1.12 -31.57
N ARG A 391 -3.63 0.26 -31.06
CA ARG A 391 -2.61 -0.47 -31.83
C ARG A 391 -3.09 -1.79 -32.43
N LEU A 392 -4.31 -2.22 -32.15
CA LEU A 392 -4.96 -3.37 -32.79
C LEU A 392 -6.08 -2.92 -33.75
N ALA A 393 -6.14 -1.63 -34.07
CA ALA A 393 -7.18 -1.04 -34.91
C ALA A 393 -7.03 -1.43 -36.39
N VAL A 394 -5.82 -1.34 -36.94
CA VAL A 394 -5.52 -1.79 -38.31
C VAL A 394 -4.94 -3.20 -38.25
N THR A 395 -5.60 -4.16 -38.89
CA THR A 395 -5.27 -5.58 -38.80
C THR A 395 -4.96 -6.15 -40.17
N ASN A 396 -4.17 -7.22 -40.23
CA ASN A 396 -3.92 -7.92 -41.49
C ASN A 396 -5.19 -8.68 -41.94
N SER A 397 -5.33 -8.93 -43.24
CA SER A 397 -6.48 -9.65 -43.83
C SER A 397 -6.65 -11.10 -43.35
N ALA A 398 -5.68 -11.59 -42.58
CA ALA A 398 -5.55 -12.95 -42.09
C ALA A 398 -6.36 -13.25 -40.81
N GLY A 399 -6.78 -12.21 -40.06
CA GLY A 399 -7.54 -12.34 -38.81
C GLY A 399 -6.75 -13.05 -37.69
N ILE A 400 -7.45 -13.48 -36.63
CA ILE A 400 -6.87 -14.29 -35.56
C ILE A 400 -6.75 -15.74 -36.02
N GLN A 401 -5.55 -16.31 -35.91
CA GLN A 401 -5.22 -17.64 -36.43
C GLN A 401 -4.74 -18.57 -35.31
N SER A 402 -5.02 -19.87 -35.45
CA SER A 402 -4.45 -20.90 -34.58
C SER A 402 -3.09 -21.34 -35.12
N GLN A 403 -2.04 -21.19 -34.32
CA GLN A 403 -0.68 -21.60 -34.64
C GLN A 403 -0.06 -22.29 -33.42
N GLY A 404 0.26 -23.58 -33.55
CA GLY A 404 0.96 -24.34 -32.49
C GLY A 404 0.23 -24.43 -31.15
N GLY A 405 -1.11 -24.45 -31.15
CA GLY A 405 -1.94 -24.44 -29.94
C GLY A 405 -2.14 -23.05 -29.32
N TYR A 406 -1.84 -21.99 -30.06
CA TYR A 406 -2.07 -20.61 -29.66
C TYR A 406 -2.89 -19.86 -30.70
N LEU A 407 -3.80 -19.01 -30.23
CA LEU A 407 -4.51 -18.02 -31.05
C LEU A 407 -3.65 -16.76 -31.14
N VAL A 408 -3.14 -16.46 -32.32
CA VAL A 408 -2.17 -15.38 -32.57
C VAL A 408 -2.76 -14.35 -33.52
N ALA A 409 -2.52 -13.08 -33.23
CA ALA A 409 -2.77 -11.99 -34.17
C ALA A 409 -1.90 -10.77 -33.87
N GLN A 410 -1.81 -9.90 -34.88
CA GLN A 410 -1.09 -8.63 -34.80
C GLN A 410 -1.90 -7.50 -35.44
N GLY A 411 -1.61 -6.28 -35.03
CA GLY A 411 -2.16 -5.08 -35.60
C GLY A 411 -1.24 -3.88 -35.44
N CYS A 412 -1.68 -2.76 -35.98
CA CYS A 412 -1.03 -1.47 -35.81
C CYS A 412 -2.02 -0.35 -35.52
N LYS A 413 -1.46 0.78 -35.08
CA LYS A 413 -2.21 2.03 -34.94
C LYS A 413 -2.48 2.63 -36.31
N GLU A 414 -3.70 3.14 -36.49
CA GLU A 414 -4.13 3.79 -37.72
C GLU A 414 -3.15 4.91 -38.13
N HIS A 415 -2.75 4.91 -39.41
CA HIS A 415 -1.76 5.81 -40.00
C HIS A 415 -0.33 5.74 -39.42
N GLU A 416 -0.04 4.86 -38.45
CA GLU A 416 1.24 4.76 -37.74
C GLU A 416 1.81 3.33 -37.70
N CYS A 417 1.54 2.52 -38.75
CA CYS A 417 1.90 1.10 -38.75
C CYS A 417 3.39 0.79 -38.76
N SER A 418 4.26 1.72 -39.15
CA SER A 418 5.71 1.55 -39.07
C SER A 418 6.26 1.72 -37.65
N THR A 419 5.58 2.52 -36.82
CA THR A 419 6.09 2.98 -35.52
C THR A 419 5.36 2.37 -34.33
N GLU A 420 4.07 2.05 -34.50
CA GLU A 420 3.16 1.67 -33.42
C GLU A 420 2.44 0.36 -33.75
N GLN A 421 2.85 -0.74 -33.11
CA GLN A 421 2.35 -2.09 -33.38
C GLN A 421 2.02 -2.85 -32.10
N ALA A 422 1.09 -3.79 -32.17
CA ALA A 422 0.78 -4.71 -31.08
C ALA A 422 0.52 -6.12 -31.61
N ALA A 423 0.93 -7.12 -30.83
CA ALA A 423 0.65 -8.53 -31.13
C ALA A 423 0.33 -9.31 -29.86
N PHE A 424 -0.48 -10.36 -30.01
CA PHE A 424 -0.84 -11.25 -28.91
C PHE A 424 -0.85 -12.72 -29.30
N ALA A 425 -0.67 -13.59 -28.31
CA ALA A 425 -0.87 -15.03 -28.42
C ALA A 425 -1.60 -15.55 -27.19
N ILE A 426 -2.72 -16.26 -27.38
CA ILE A 426 -3.51 -16.89 -26.31
C ILE A 426 -3.38 -18.40 -26.42
N ASN A 427 -2.93 -19.06 -25.37
CA ASN A 427 -2.86 -20.51 -25.33
C ASN A 427 -4.28 -21.11 -25.31
N GLU A 428 -4.59 -22.00 -26.25
CA GLU A 428 -5.93 -22.58 -26.40
C GLU A 428 -6.31 -23.51 -25.25
N ALA A 429 -5.33 -24.18 -24.62
CA ALA A 429 -5.56 -25.13 -23.54
C ALA A 429 -5.71 -24.48 -22.17
N THR A 430 -5.07 -23.32 -21.94
CA THR A 430 -5.10 -22.63 -20.63
C THR A 430 -5.92 -21.35 -20.65
N GLY A 431 -6.21 -20.79 -21.82
CA GLY A 431 -6.86 -19.49 -22.00
C GLY A 431 -5.97 -18.30 -21.59
N LYS A 432 -4.69 -18.53 -21.28
CA LYS A 432 -3.75 -17.48 -20.88
C LYS A 432 -3.06 -16.90 -22.10
N GLY A 433 -3.05 -15.58 -22.19
CA GLY A 433 -2.48 -14.84 -23.32
C GLY A 433 -1.39 -13.86 -22.95
N VAL A 434 -0.43 -13.71 -23.87
CA VAL A 434 0.69 -12.78 -23.78
C VAL A 434 0.49 -11.67 -24.80
N MET A 435 0.74 -10.42 -24.40
CA MET A 435 0.57 -9.23 -25.23
C MET A 435 1.89 -8.46 -25.34
N VAL A 436 2.24 -7.98 -26.53
CA VAL A 436 3.45 -7.20 -26.79
C VAL A 436 3.09 -5.90 -27.52
N LEU A 437 3.60 -4.78 -27.04
CA LEU A 437 3.47 -3.46 -27.67
C LEU A 437 4.84 -2.95 -28.10
N LYS A 438 4.86 -2.34 -29.29
CA LYS A 438 5.97 -1.59 -29.85
C LYS A 438 5.54 -0.15 -30.09
N GLN A 439 6.38 0.78 -29.63
CA GLN A 439 6.26 2.21 -29.87
C GLN A 439 7.65 2.78 -30.17
N THR A 440 7.92 3.22 -31.40
CA THR A 440 9.19 3.88 -31.75
C THR A 440 9.05 5.40 -31.59
N LEU A 441 9.77 5.98 -30.63
CA LEU A 441 9.61 7.40 -30.28
C LEU A 441 10.52 8.36 -31.07
N ASN A 442 11.48 7.88 -31.86
CA ASN A 442 12.29 8.66 -32.83
C ASN A 442 13.13 7.73 -33.73
N SER A 443 13.62 8.21 -34.89
CA SER A 443 14.46 7.47 -35.87
C SER A 443 15.86 7.07 -35.39
N ALA A 444 16.13 7.10 -34.09
CA ALA A 444 17.36 6.61 -33.47
C ALA A 444 16.98 5.65 -32.32
N ASP A 445 16.98 4.36 -32.63
CA ASP A 445 17.07 3.13 -31.81
C ASP A 445 16.30 2.93 -30.49
N ASN A 446 15.62 3.94 -29.94
CA ASN A 446 14.84 3.79 -28.70
C ASN A 446 13.38 3.49 -28.99
N ALA A 447 13.13 2.24 -29.38
CA ALA A 447 11.79 1.66 -29.40
C ALA A 447 11.35 1.33 -27.95
N PHE A 448 10.35 2.06 -27.43
CA PHE A 448 9.66 1.74 -26.19
C PHE A 448 8.84 0.46 -26.39
N LYS A 449 9.15 -0.56 -25.58
CA LYS A 449 8.60 -1.91 -25.72
C LYS A 449 7.99 -2.33 -24.39
N LYS A 450 6.73 -2.75 -24.41
CA LYS A 450 6.04 -3.21 -23.20
C LYS A 450 5.43 -4.58 -23.45
N VAL A 451 5.81 -5.53 -22.60
CA VAL A 451 5.37 -6.91 -22.67
C VAL A 451 4.50 -7.21 -21.45
N TYR A 452 3.38 -7.87 -21.66
CA TYR A 452 2.47 -8.33 -20.62
C TYR A 452 2.41 -9.86 -20.64
N PRO A 453 3.33 -10.54 -19.93
CA PRO A 453 3.31 -11.98 -19.80
C PRO A 453 2.39 -12.41 -18.64
N TRP A 454 1.98 -13.68 -18.64
CA TRP A 454 1.51 -14.29 -17.40
C TRP A 454 2.70 -14.77 -16.57
N PRO A 455 2.57 -14.85 -15.23
CA PRO A 455 3.65 -15.33 -14.35
C PRO A 455 4.21 -16.70 -14.75
N ASP A 456 3.39 -17.54 -15.39
CA ASP A 456 3.73 -18.88 -15.85
C ASP A 456 3.77 -19.05 -17.38
N LEU A 457 3.64 -17.96 -18.16
CA LEU A 457 3.70 -18.02 -19.63
C LEU A 457 4.52 -16.85 -20.19
N LEU A 458 5.75 -17.15 -20.62
CA LEU A 458 6.70 -16.20 -21.20
C LEU A 458 6.52 -16.07 -22.73
N VAL A 459 6.78 -14.88 -23.29
CA VAL A 459 6.71 -14.60 -24.75
C VAL A 459 7.57 -15.58 -25.57
N ARG A 460 8.74 -15.95 -25.06
CA ARG A 460 9.67 -16.87 -25.76
C ARG A 460 9.10 -18.27 -25.92
N ALA A 461 8.16 -18.66 -25.05
CA ALA A 461 7.46 -19.93 -25.10
C ALA A 461 6.17 -19.86 -25.93
N THR A 462 5.90 -18.75 -26.62
CA THR A 462 4.77 -18.60 -27.54
C THR A 462 5.26 -18.38 -28.97
N PRO A 463 4.40 -18.61 -29.99
CA PRO A 463 4.73 -18.32 -31.38
C PRO A 463 5.04 -16.84 -31.67
N LEU A 464 4.80 -15.93 -30.71
CA LEU A 464 5.21 -14.53 -30.80
C LEU A 464 6.72 -14.33 -30.65
N SER A 465 7.50 -15.36 -30.31
CA SER A 465 8.94 -15.23 -30.08
C SER A 465 9.67 -14.61 -31.28
N GLY A 466 9.40 -15.06 -32.51
CA GLY A 466 9.99 -14.50 -33.73
C GLY A 466 9.56 -13.05 -34.00
N TRP A 467 8.26 -12.77 -33.89
CA TRP A 467 7.74 -11.39 -34.06
C TRP A 467 8.28 -10.43 -32.99
N ALA A 468 8.36 -10.89 -31.75
CA ALA A 468 8.92 -10.14 -30.64
C ALA A 468 10.43 -9.93 -30.83
N GLN A 469 11.13 -10.85 -31.48
CA GLN A 469 12.55 -10.71 -31.79
C GLN A 469 12.80 -9.69 -32.92
N GLU A 470 12.04 -9.77 -34.01
CA GLU A 470 12.09 -8.81 -35.11
C GLU A 470 11.74 -7.39 -34.67
N ASN A 471 10.79 -7.27 -33.73
CA ASN A 471 10.40 -5.99 -33.15
C ASN A 471 11.20 -5.62 -31.89
N GLY A 472 12.29 -6.36 -31.62
CA GLY A 472 13.27 -6.10 -30.57
C GLY A 472 12.75 -6.19 -29.14
N ALA A 473 11.56 -6.75 -28.91
CA ALA A 473 11.01 -7.08 -27.60
C ALA A 473 11.70 -8.32 -26.97
N VAL A 474 12.46 -9.09 -27.76
CA VAL A 474 13.33 -10.21 -27.31
C VAL A 474 14.64 -10.18 -28.12
N PRO A 475 15.84 -10.36 -27.53
CA PRO A 475 17.10 -10.34 -28.28
C PRO A 475 17.28 -11.57 -29.19
N ALA A 476 17.90 -11.37 -30.36
CA ALA A 476 18.19 -12.40 -31.35
C ALA A 476 19.40 -13.25 -30.98
N VAL A 477 19.29 -14.58 -31.12
CA VAL A 477 20.39 -15.52 -30.90
C VAL A 477 21.17 -15.70 -32.21
N GLY A 478 22.45 -15.31 -32.23
CA GLY A 478 23.37 -15.55 -33.34
C GLY A 478 24.72 -16.06 -32.81
N ASP A 479 25.20 -17.13 -33.43
CA ASP A 479 26.42 -17.87 -33.10
C ASP A 479 27.72 -17.04 -33.31
N SER A 480 28.70 -17.32 -32.45
CA SER A 480 30.17 -17.21 -32.62
C SER A 480 30.96 -16.01 -32.04
N VAL A 481 31.57 -16.31 -30.88
CA VAL A 481 33.00 -16.16 -30.49
C VAL A 481 33.74 -14.83 -30.81
N ALA A 482 33.97 -13.99 -29.79
CA ALA A 482 35.30 -13.74 -29.21
C ALA A 482 35.20 -12.83 -27.97
N THR A 483 35.96 -13.24 -26.97
CA THR A 483 36.14 -12.79 -25.59
C THR A 483 36.17 -11.26 -25.38
N ASP A 484 35.10 -10.71 -24.83
CA ASP A 484 35.20 -9.76 -23.73
C ASP A 484 34.02 -10.00 -22.77
N THR A 485 34.30 -9.95 -21.48
CA THR A 485 33.45 -10.54 -20.44
C THR A 485 32.37 -9.57 -19.94
N ALA A 486 31.15 -10.10 -19.70
CA ALA A 486 30.09 -9.65 -18.76
C ALA A 486 28.75 -9.14 -19.41
N PRO A 487 27.57 -9.40 -18.78
CA PRO A 487 26.64 -10.43 -19.26
C PRO A 487 25.15 -10.01 -19.28
N ALA A 488 24.28 -10.98 -19.58
CA ALA A 488 22.81 -10.95 -19.51
C ALA A 488 22.24 -10.17 -18.31
N ALA A 489 20.95 -9.80 -18.37
CA ALA A 489 20.18 -9.51 -17.15
C ALA A 489 19.95 -10.81 -16.34
N SER A 490 21.05 -11.39 -15.87
CA SER A 490 21.14 -12.01 -14.56
C SER A 490 20.78 -10.95 -13.53
N PHE A 491 20.06 -11.33 -12.48
CA PHE A 491 20.12 -10.55 -11.24
C PHE A 491 21.59 -10.29 -10.94
N GLN A 492 21.93 -9.02 -10.77
CA GLN A 492 23.31 -8.67 -10.48
C GLN A 492 23.71 -9.39 -9.20
N GLN A 493 24.92 -9.94 -9.15
CA GLN A 493 25.38 -10.67 -7.98
C GLN A 493 25.54 -9.66 -6.83
N THR A 494 24.65 -9.74 -5.84
CA THR A 494 24.71 -8.96 -4.60
C THR A 494 25.08 -9.90 -3.45
N SER A 495 25.35 -9.35 -2.26
CA SER A 495 25.62 -10.12 -1.03
C SER A 495 24.36 -10.78 -0.45
N PHE A 496 23.18 -10.47 -1.00
CA PHE A 496 21.88 -11.00 -0.57
C PHE A 496 21.08 -11.56 -1.75
N ASP A 497 19.97 -12.25 -1.47
CA ASP A 497 19.17 -12.89 -2.51
C ASP A 497 18.16 -11.90 -3.09
N CYS A 498 18.41 -11.43 -4.32
CA CYS A 498 17.53 -10.49 -5.02
C CYS A 498 16.10 -10.98 -5.22
N THR A 499 15.85 -12.30 -5.16
CA THR A 499 14.48 -12.85 -5.24
C THR A 499 13.68 -12.63 -3.96
N LYS A 500 14.36 -12.29 -2.86
CA LYS A 500 13.78 -12.06 -1.53
C LYS A 500 13.81 -10.59 -1.12
N ALA A 501 14.13 -9.68 -2.04
CA ALA A 501 14.13 -8.25 -1.80
C ALA A 501 12.74 -7.77 -1.30
N ARG A 502 12.72 -6.99 -0.22
CA ARG A 502 11.49 -6.50 0.45
C ARG A 502 11.45 -4.98 0.53
N SER A 503 12.60 -4.32 0.48
CA SER A 503 12.68 -2.86 0.57
C SER A 503 12.96 -2.23 -0.79
N VAL A 504 12.59 -0.95 -0.90
CA VAL A 504 12.87 -0.13 -2.09
C VAL A 504 14.38 -0.07 -2.33
N ALA A 505 15.20 0.04 -1.28
CA ALA A 505 16.65 -0.01 -1.35
C ALA A 505 17.17 -1.33 -1.98
N GLU A 506 16.71 -2.48 -1.50
CA GLU A 506 17.12 -3.80 -2.03
C GLU A 506 16.73 -3.98 -3.51
N HIS A 507 15.55 -3.48 -3.89
CA HIS A 507 15.12 -3.52 -5.29
C HIS A 507 16.00 -2.65 -6.20
N ILE A 508 16.41 -1.46 -5.76
CA ILE A 508 17.31 -0.58 -6.51
C ILE A 508 18.68 -1.25 -6.67
N ILE A 509 19.26 -1.77 -5.58
CA ILE A 509 20.55 -2.48 -5.59
C ILE A 509 20.53 -3.67 -6.56
N CYS A 510 19.46 -4.45 -6.57
CA CYS A 510 19.34 -5.61 -7.46
C CYS A 510 19.16 -5.26 -8.95
N SER A 511 18.76 -4.03 -9.26
CA SER A 511 18.53 -3.54 -10.62
C SER A 511 19.69 -2.74 -11.20
N ASP A 512 20.70 -2.40 -10.39
CA ASP A 512 21.83 -1.55 -10.76
C ASP A 512 23.16 -2.29 -10.59
N ALA A 513 23.94 -2.38 -11.67
CA ALA A 513 25.18 -3.14 -11.68
C ALA A 513 26.29 -2.51 -10.81
N GLU A 514 26.34 -1.18 -10.71
CA GLU A 514 27.33 -0.49 -9.88
C GLU A 514 27.01 -0.70 -8.40
N LEU A 515 25.74 -0.49 -8.01
CA LEU A 515 25.31 -0.71 -6.62
C LEU A 515 25.40 -2.18 -6.19
N ALA A 516 25.17 -3.12 -7.11
CA ALA A 516 25.34 -4.54 -6.82
C ALA A 516 26.81 -4.92 -6.60
N SER A 517 27.72 -4.37 -7.40
CA SER A 517 29.17 -4.50 -7.19
C SER A 517 29.58 -3.90 -5.83
N ASP A 518 29.11 -2.71 -5.50
CA ASP A 518 29.40 -2.04 -4.23
C ASP A 518 28.89 -2.87 -3.03
N ASP A 519 27.75 -3.54 -3.16
CA ASP A 519 27.21 -4.43 -2.14
C ASP A 519 28.10 -5.66 -1.88
N VAL A 520 28.64 -6.27 -2.93
CA VAL A 520 29.59 -7.38 -2.83
C VAL A 520 30.91 -6.92 -2.19
N GLN A 521 31.43 -5.75 -2.60
CA GLN A 521 32.65 -5.19 -2.04
C GLN A 521 32.49 -4.86 -0.55
N LEU A 522 31.37 -4.25 -0.17
CA LEU A 522 31.07 -3.92 1.21
C LEU A 522 30.97 -5.18 2.08
N ALA A 523 30.37 -6.26 1.57
CA ALA A 523 30.30 -7.54 2.28
C ALA A 523 31.70 -8.12 2.57
N ALA A 524 32.65 -7.98 1.65
CA ALA A 524 34.03 -8.40 1.86
C ALA A 524 34.75 -7.55 2.93
N ILE A 525 34.55 -6.23 2.92
CA ILE A 525 35.11 -5.33 3.94
C ILE A 525 34.47 -5.62 5.31
N TYR A 526 33.16 -5.83 5.35
CA TYR A 526 32.43 -6.20 6.55
C TYR A 526 32.98 -7.48 7.19
N ALA A 527 33.28 -8.51 6.38
CA ALA A 527 33.86 -9.76 6.88
C ALA A 527 35.23 -9.54 7.54
N LYS A 528 36.08 -8.70 6.94
CA LYS A 528 37.39 -8.32 7.50
C LYS A 528 37.22 -7.54 8.80
N ALA A 529 36.39 -6.50 8.79
CA ALA A 529 36.12 -5.66 9.95
C ALA A 529 35.54 -6.48 11.13
N LYS A 530 34.63 -7.40 10.85
CA LYS A 530 34.04 -8.29 11.85
C LYS A 530 35.07 -9.23 12.50
N ALA A 531 36.09 -9.64 11.75
CA ALA A 531 37.11 -10.55 12.25
C ALA A 531 38.10 -9.89 13.21
N VAL A 532 38.32 -8.58 13.07
CA VAL A 532 39.30 -7.82 13.87
C VAL A 532 38.66 -6.87 14.90
N ALA A 533 37.34 -6.71 14.89
CA ALA A 533 36.66 -5.78 15.79
C ALA A 533 36.83 -6.16 17.27
N ASP A 534 37.42 -5.25 18.06
CA ASP A 534 37.71 -5.41 19.49
C ASP A 534 36.43 -5.54 20.34
N ASP A 535 35.35 -4.86 19.92
CA ASP A 535 34.02 -4.93 20.53
C ASP A 535 32.97 -5.49 19.55
N PRO A 536 32.70 -6.82 19.61
CA PRO A 536 31.69 -7.46 18.78
C PRO A 536 30.26 -7.01 19.05
N ALA A 537 29.96 -6.43 20.22
CA ALA A 537 28.62 -5.92 20.55
C ALA A 537 28.41 -4.56 19.91
N ALA A 538 29.35 -3.63 20.09
CA ALA A 538 29.32 -2.32 19.43
C ALA A 538 29.33 -2.45 17.90
N PHE A 539 30.13 -3.37 17.35
CA PHE A 539 30.20 -3.61 15.90
C PHE A 539 28.84 -4.06 15.33
N ARG A 540 28.13 -4.94 16.03
CA ARG A 540 26.79 -5.43 15.63
C ARG A 540 25.72 -4.36 15.76
N GLU A 541 25.80 -3.50 16.77
CA GLU A 541 24.86 -2.39 16.95
C GLU A 541 25.04 -1.33 15.85
N ARG A 542 26.27 -0.90 15.60
CA ARG A 542 26.63 0.04 14.52
C ARG A 542 26.15 -0.45 13.15
N THR A 543 26.50 -1.70 12.81
CA THR A 543 26.16 -2.28 11.50
C THR A 543 24.65 -2.49 11.33
N ARG A 544 23.93 -2.85 12.40
CA ARG A 544 22.46 -2.91 12.38
C ARG A 544 21.83 -1.53 12.23
N ALA A 545 22.34 -0.51 12.91
CA ALA A 545 21.84 0.85 12.77
C ALA A 545 22.01 1.37 11.34
N GLN A 546 23.17 1.12 10.73
CA GLN A 546 23.46 1.52 9.34
C GLN A 546 22.64 0.75 8.32
N TRP A 547 22.42 -0.55 8.52
CA TRP A 547 21.50 -1.32 7.70
C TRP A 547 20.07 -0.78 7.81
N ASN A 548 19.55 -0.56 9.02
CA ASN A 548 18.21 0.04 9.21
C ASN A 548 18.08 1.42 8.56
N TYR A 549 19.14 2.24 8.60
CA TYR A 549 19.16 3.54 7.91
C TYR A 549 18.99 3.37 6.40
N ARG A 550 19.77 2.48 5.77
CA ARG A 550 19.64 2.13 4.34
C ARG A 550 18.20 1.72 4.00
N GLU A 551 17.63 0.81 4.79
CA GLU A 551 16.29 0.25 4.55
C GLU A 551 15.15 1.28 4.69
N HIS A 552 15.31 2.27 5.56
CA HIS A 552 14.25 3.23 5.87
C HIS A 552 14.41 4.60 5.24
N GLN A 553 15.63 5.01 4.87
CA GLN A 553 15.91 6.38 4.43
C GLN A 553 16.32 6.46 2.95
N CYS A 554 16.97 5.43 2.41
CA CYS A 554 17.36 5.43 0.99
C CYS A 554 16.28 4.87 0.08
N HIS A 555 15.63 5.77 -0.67
CA HIS A 555 14.59 5.44 -1.66
C HIS A 555 15.02 5.75 -3.11
N GLU A 556 16.22 6.30 -3.29
CA GLU A 556 16.77 6.73 -4.58
C GLU A 556 18.22 6.27 -4.73
N ARG A 557 18.68 6.17 -5.98
CA ARG A 557 20.00 5.65 -6.35
C ARG A 557 21.13 6.42 -5.70
N GLU A 558 21.07 7.75 -5.72
CA GLU A 558 22.08 8.66 -5.21
C GLU A 558 22.29 8.51 -3.69
N CYS A 559 21.23 8.19 -2.93
CA CYS A 559 21.34 7.90 -1.49
C CYS A 559 22.14 6.63 -1.24
N LEU A 560 21.90 5.58 -2.03
CA LEU A 560 22.60 4.30 -1.89
C LEU A 560 24.07 4.43 -2.23
N ILE A 561 24.42 5.16 -3.30
CA ILE A 561 25.82 5.41 -3.68
C ILE A 561 26.59 6.07 -2.54
N ARG A 562 26.03 7.14 -1.95
CA ARG A 562 26.64 7.83 -0.81
C ARG A 562 26.77 6.92 0.41
N TRP A 563 25.71 6.16 0.70
CA TRP A 563 25.72 5.22 1.82
C TRP A 563 26.79 4.12 1.67
N TYR A 564 26.94 3.53 0.48
CA TYR A 564 27.98 2.53 0.21
C TYR A 564 29.38 3.13 0.33
N ALA A 565 29.60 4.34 -0.19
CA ALA A 565 30.86 5.07 -0.02
C ALA A 565 31.19 5.28 1.47
N ASP A 566 30.26 5.82 2.26
CA ASP A 566 30.47 6.08 3.69
C ASP A 566 30.69 4.80 4.51
N GLN A 567 29.90 3.75 4.23
CA GLN A 567 30.05 2.48 4.92
C GLN A 567 31.35 1.77 4.56
N SER A 568 31.81 1.87 3.31
CA SER A 568 33.07 1.26 2.88
C SER A 568 34.27 1.84 3.62
N VAL A 569 34.36 3.18 3.71
CA VAL A 569 35.42 3.90 4.43
C VAL A 569 35.42 3.50 5.90
N ALA A 570 34.25 3.53 6.52
CA ALA A 570 34.17 3.34 7.95
C ALA A 570 34.33 1.87 8.37
N LEU A 571 33.94 0.89 7.53
CA LEU A 571 34.28 -0.52 7.78
C LEU A 571 35.75 -0.83 7.46
N ALA A 572 36.36 -0.15 6.48
CA ALA A 572 37.79 -0.29 6.19
C ALA A 572 38.64 0.22 7.36
N ALA A 573 38.31 1.37 7.95
CA ALA A 573 38.99 1.89 9.14
C ALA A 573 38.90 0.90 10.33
N ILE A 574 37.74 0.26 10.54
CA ILE A 574 37.59 -0.78 11.57
C ILE A 574 38.42 -2.02 11.22
N ALA A 575 38.47 -2.40 9.95
CA ALA A 575 39.28 -3.53 9.49
C ALA A 575 40.79 -3.31 9.68
N GLU A 576 41.25 -2.06 9.70
CA GLU A 576 42.66 -1.70 9.94
C GLU A 576 42.99 -1.52 11.43
N THR A 577 42.07 -0.93 12.20
CA THR A 577 42.35 -0.50 13.59
C THR A 577 41.75 -1.41 14.66
N GLY A 578 40.78 -2.26 14.33
CA GLY A 578 40.00 -3.06 15.29
C GLY A 578 38.98 -2.25 16.10
N LYS A 579 39.03 -0.92 16.07
CA LYS A 579 38.23 -0.04 16.92
C LYS A 579 36.95 0.40 16.23
N VAL A 580 35.81 0.10 16.86
CA VAL A 580 34.46 0.37 16.31
C VAL A 580 34.04 1.85 16.42
N ASN A 581 34.67 2.62 17.31
CA ASN A 581 34.22 3.96 17.72
C ASN A 581 35.24 5.09 17.46
N GLU A 582 36.32 4.86 16.71
CA GLU A 582 37.18 5.98 16.27
C GLU A 582 36.56 6.63 15.02
N GLN A 583 35.97 7.81 15.22
CA GLN A 583 35.68 8.79 14.16
C GLN A 583 36.72 9.91 14.23
#